data_AF-A0A837LEF1-F1
#
_entry.id   AF-A0A837LEF1-F1
#
_cell.length_a   1.000
_cell.length_b   1.000
_cell.length_c   1.000
_cell.angle_alpha   90.00
_cell.angle_beta   90.00
_cell.angle_gamma   90.00
#
_symmetry.space_group_name_H-M   'P 1'
#
loop_
_entity.id
_entity.type
_entity.pdbx_description
1 polymer ?
#
loop_
_entity_poly.entity_id
_entity_poly.type
_entity_poly.pdbx_seq_one_letter_code
_entity_poly.pdbx_strand_id
1 'polypeptide(L)'
;VICHADYPHNEYEFDKPVPKDMVIWNRERVSDAQDGIASPIDGADLFIFGHTPARQPLKYANQMYIDTGAVFCGNLTLVQVQGGDHE
;
A
#
# COMPACT_ATOMS: atom_id res chain seq x y z
N VAL A 1 4.36 5.60 -5.33
CA VAL A 1 5.18 4.36 -5.37
C VAL A 1 4.24 3.16 -5.26
N ILE A 2 4.45 2.09 -6.05
CA ILE A 2 3.59 0.90 -6.04
C ILE A 2 4.47 -0.32 -5.71
N CYS A 3 4.07 -1.09 -4.71
CA CYS A 3 4.74 -2.33 -4.29
C CYS A 3 3.70 -3.43 -4.07
N HIS A 4 4.13 -4.70 -4.08
CA HIS A 4 3.19 -5.80 -3.84
C HIS A 4 2.67 -5.79 -2.40
N ALA A 5 3.57 -5.78 -1.40
CA ALA A 5 3.21 -5.90 0.02
C ALA A 5 3.60 -4.66 0.84
N ASP A 6 4.84 -4.18 0.70
CA ASP A 6 5.36 -3.07 1.49
C ASP A 6 6.54 -2.37 0.80
N TYR A 7 6.91 -1.20 1.30
CA TYR A 7 8.22 -0.59 1.09
C TYR A 7 8.96 -0.56 2.44
N PRO A 8 10.04 -1.35 2.64
CA PRO A 8 10.58 -1.68 3.97
C PRO A 8 11.47 -0.60 4.61
N HIS A 9 11.27 0.66 4.23
CA HIS A 9 11.94 1.82 4.82
C HIS A 9 10.93 2.93 5.10
N ASN A 10 11.32 3.89 5.95
CA ASN A 10 10.50 5.07 6.23
C ASN A 10 10.77 6.23 5.27
N GLU A 11 11.76 6.10 4.38
CA GLU A 11 12.09 7.10 3.37
C GLU A 11 12.36 6.40 2.03
N TYR A 12 11.58 6.79 1.04
CA TYR A 12 11.71 6.39 -0.34
C TYR A 12 12.73 7.26 -1.08
N GLU A 13 13.58 6.60 -1.85
CA GLU A 13 14.43 7.21 -2.85
C GLU A 13 14.44 6.29 -4.08
N PHE A 14 14.48 6.88 -5.27
CA PHE A 14 14.57 6.13 -6.51
C PHE A 14 15.88 5.31 -6.52
N ASP A 15 15.82 4.05 -6.96
CA ASP A 15 16.93 3.09 -6.96
C ASP A 15 17.56 2.75 -5.60
N LYS A 16 16.94 3.14 -4.47
CA LYS A 16 17.39 2.71 -3.15
C LYS A 16 17.34 1.18 -3.03
N PRO A 17 18.43 0.51 -2.64
CA PRO A 17 18.43 -0.93 -2.42
C PRO A 17 17.42 -1.31 -1.33
N VAL A 18 16.55 -2.28 -1.64
CA VAL A 18 15.54 -2.79 -0.71
C VAL A 18 15.62 -4.32 -0.60
N PRO A 19 15.38 -4.90 0.59
CA PRO A 19 15.22 -6.35 0.73
C PRO A 19 14.02 -6.84 -0.07
N LYS A 20 14.26 -7.58 -1.16
CA LYS A 20 13.22 -8.03 -2.10
C LYS A 20 12.10 -8.83 -1.41
N ASP A 21 12.46 -9.71 -0.48
CA ASP A 21 11.50 -10.53 0.26
C ASP A 21 10.52 -9.68 1.06
N MET A 22 10.99 -8.60 1.69
CA MET A 22 10.11 -7.70 2.43
C MET A 22 9.14 -6.96 1.51
N VAL A 23 9.59 -6.54 0.32
CA VAL A 23 8.73 -5.84 -0.66
C VAL A 23 7.53 -6.68 -1.10
N ILE A 24 7.66 -8.01 -1.08
CA ILE A 24 6.63 -8.95 -1.55
C ILE A 24 5.93 -9.74 -0.42
N TRP A 25 6.49 -9.82 0.78
CA TRP A 25 5.92 -10.63 1.87
C TRP A 25 5.63 -9.86 3.16
N ASN A 26 6.16 -8.64 3.35
CA ASN A 26 6.03 -7.98 4.64
C ASN A 26 4.57 -7.59 4.93
N ARG A 27 4.13 -7.87 6.15
CA ARG A 27 2.80 -7.51 6.68
C ARG A 27 2.88 -6.70 7.97
N GLU A 28 4.08 -6.44 8.49
CA GLU A 28 4.26 -5.75 9.77
C GLU A 28 3.68 -4.35 9.72
N ARG A 29 3.99 -3.55 8.68
CA ARG A 29 3.50 -2.16 8.58
C ARG A 29 1.97 -2.06 8.56
N VAL A 30 1.28 -2.96 7.86
CA VAL A 30 -0.20 -2.95 7.83
C VAL A 30 -0.79 -3.44 9.14
N SER A 31 -0.13 -4.38 9.81
CA SER A 31 -0.52 -4.84 11.15
C SER A 31 -0.40 -3.69 12.17
N ASP A 32 0.76 -3.03 12.21
CA ASP A 32 1.00 -1.88 13.10
C ASP A 32 -0.01 -0.76 12.85
N ALA A 33 -0.32 -0.47 11.58
CA ALA A 33 -1.29 0.55 11.23
C ALA A 33 -2.73 0.19 11.68
N GLN A 34 -3.10 -1.09 11.66
CA GLN A 34 -4.38 -1.57 12.21
C GLN A 34 -4.45 -1.43 13.73
N ASP A 35 -3.31 -1.50 14.41
CA ASP A 35 -3.17 -1.24 15.85
C ASP A 35 -3.04 0.27 16.18
N GLY A 36 -3.20 1.14 15.18
CA GLY A 36 -3.15 2.60 15.34
C GLY A 36 -1.73 3.19 15.28
N ILE A 37 -0.72 2.37 14.98
CA ILE A 37 0.67 2.78 14.84
C ILE A 37 0.96 3.00 13.34
N ALA A 38 0.65 4.20 12.86
CA ALA A 38 0.86 4.57 11.47
C ALA A 38 1.73 5.83 11.36
N SER A 39 2.64 5.85 10.38
CA SER A 39 3.47 7.00 10.04
C SER A 39 3.62 7.07 8.52
N PRO A 40 3.79 8.26 7.93
CA PRO A 40 4.06 8.38 6.50
C PRO A 40 5.41 7.72 6.14
N ILE A 41 5.53 7.32 4.88
CA ILE A 41 6.81 7.01 4.25
C ILE A 41 7.21 8.26 3.46
N ASP A 42 8.33 8.87 3.81
CA ASP A 42 8.81 10.08 3.15
C ASP A 42 9.28 9.78 1.71
N GLY A 43 9.42 10.83 0.89
CA GLY A 43 9.95 10.74 -0.48
C GLY A 43 8.91 10.50 -1.59
N ALA A 44 7.64 10.23 -1.26
CA ALA A 44 6.54 10.21 -2.22
C ALA A 44 5.17 10.53 -1.59
N ASP A 45 4.25 11.05 -2.39
CA ASP A 45 2.91 11.47 -1.92
C ASP A 45 1.99 10.29 -1.56
N LEU A 46 2.15 9.15 -2.24
CA LEU A 46 1.28 7.98 -2.07
C LEU A 46 2.02 6.68 -2.35
N PHE A 47 1.81 5.71 -1.47
CA PHE A 47 2.21 4.31 -1.62
C PHE A 47 0.96 3.46 -1.79
N ILE A 48 0.94 2.58 -2.80
CA ILE A 48 -0.19 1.68 -3.05
C ILE A 48 0.30 0.25 -2.96
N PHE A 49 -0.37 -0.54 -2.13
CA PHE A 49 -0.04 -1.93 -1.79
C PHE A 49 -1.22 -2.86 -2.01
N GLY A 50 -0.92 -4.14 -2.25
CA GLY A 50 -1.88 -5.23 -2.23
C GLY A 50 -1.57 -6.19 -1.08
N HIS A 51 -1.44 -7.48 -1.42
CA HIS A 51 -0.93 -8.58 -0.59
C HIS A 51 -1.74 -8.98 0.65
N THR A 52 -2.24 -8.02 1.42
CA THR A 52 -3.03 -8.23 2.63
C THR A 52 -4.49 -7.91 2.33
N PRO A 53 -5.36 -8.94 2.18
CA PRO A 53 -6.76 -8.72 1.89
C PRO A 53 -7.48 -7.93 2.98
N ALA A 54 -8.28 -6.95 2.57
CA ALA A 54 -9.16 -6.16 3.42
C ALA A 54 -10.59 -6.17 2.86
N ARG A 55 -11.60 -5.94 3.71
CA ARG A 55 -13.02 -5.92 3.25
C ARG A 55 -13.33 -4.76 2.30
N GLN A 56 -12.60 -3.67 2.45
CA GLN A 56 -12.68 -2.45 1.66
C GLN A 56 -11.26 -1.86 1.57
N PRO A 57 -10.99 -0.97 0.59
CA PRO A 57 -9.69 -0.29 0.54
C PRO A 57 -9.38 0.42 1.85
N LEU A 58 -8.16 0.28 2.35
CA LEU A 58 -7.70 0.93 3.58
C LEU A 58 -6.69 2.02 3.22
N LYS A 59 -6.66 3.08 4.03
CA LYS A 59 -5.63 4.11 3.94
C LYS A 59 -5.13 4.46 5.33
N TYR A 60 -3.81 4.38 5.50
CA TYR A 60 -3.10 4.76 6.71
C TYR A 60 -1.97 5.71 6.32
N ALA A 61 -1.92 6.91 6.91
CA ALA A 61 -1.01 7.98 6.48
C ALA A 61 -1.01 8.15 4.94
N ASN A 62 0.12 7.89 4.27
CA ASN A 62 0.24 7.91 2.81
C ASN A 62 0.33 6.51 2.17
N GLN A 63 -0.12 5.46 2.86
CA GLN A 63 -0.19 4.09 2.37
C GLN A 63 -1.64 3.67 2.11
N MET A 64 -1.94 3.23 0.88
CA MET A 64 -3.24 2.74 0.45
C MET A 64 -3.15 1.24 0.16
N TYR A 65 -4.05 0.45 0.74
CA TYR A 65 -4.13 -1.00 0.55
C TYR A 65 -5.38 -1.30 -0.29
N ILE A 66 -5.18 -1.84 -1.49
CA ILE A 66 -6.24 -2.06 -2.49
C ILE A 66 -6.59 -3.52 -2.70
N ASP A 67 -5.92 -4.45 -2.01
CA ASP A 67 -6.31 -5.86 -2.07
C ASP A 67 -7.63 -6.06 -1.31
N THR A 68 -8.73 -6.06 -2.04
CA THR A 68 -10.06 -6.35 -1.50
C THR A 68 -10.45 -7.82 -1.57
N GLY A 69 -9.49 -8.72 -1.83
CA GLY A 69 -9.72 -10.16 -1.81
C GLY A 69 -10.62 -10.64 -2.94
N ALA A 70 -10.46 -10.13 -4.17
CA ALA A 70 -11.31 -10.46 -5.32
C ALA A 70 -11.49 -11.97 -5.55
N VAL A 71 -10.46 -12.78 -5.30
CA VAL A 71 -10.53 -14.24 -5.41
C VAL A 71 -11.46 -14.88 -4.37
N PHE A 72 -11.69 -14.22 -3.23
CA PHE A 72 -12.51 -14.72 -2.13
C PHE A 72 -13.95 -14.21 -2.17
N CYS A 73 -14.17 -12.99 -2.66
CA CYS A 73 -15.49 -12.32 -2.58
C CYS A 73 -15.95 -11.64 -3.87
N GLY A 74 -15.17 -11.71 -4.96
CA GLY A 74 -15.47 -11.05 -6.22
C GLY A 74 -15.24 -9.54 -6.23
N ASN A 75 -14.82 -8.94 -5.11
CA ASN A 75 -14.57 -7.51 -5.01
C ASN A 75 -13.17 -7.14 -5.53
N LEU A 76 -13.10 -6.66 -6.78
CA LEU A 76 -11.87 -6.15 -7.38
C LEU A 76 -11.81 -4.63 -7.28
N THR A 77 -10.79 -4.11 -6.58
CA THR A 77 -10.56 -2.67 -6.47
C THR A 77 -9.77 -2.14 -7.67
N LEU A 78 -10.27 -1.07 -8.27
CA LEU A 78 -9.57 -0.25 -9.26
C LEU A 78 -9.53 1.19 -8.75
N VAL A 79 -8.32 1.76 -8.68
CA VAL A 79 -8.12 3.15 -8.25
C VAL A 79 -7.57 3.95 -9.42
N GLN A 80 -8.29 5.00 -9.81
CA GLN A 80 -7.85 5.96 -10.81
C GLN A 80 -6.88 6.95 -10.16
N VAL A 81 -5.62 6.93 -10.61
CA VAL A 81 -4.55 7.79 -10.07
C VAL A 81 -4.28 9.02 -10.92
N GLN A 82 -4.80 9.08 -12.14
CA GLN A 82 -4.64 10.21 -13.05
C GLN A 82 -5.78 10.23 -14.08
N GLY A 83 -6.22 11.44 -14.44
CA GLY A 83 -7.10 11.71 -15.58
C GLY A 83 -8.54 11.26 -15.39
N GLY A 84 -9.39 12.15 -14.90
CA GLY A 84 -10.85 12.05 -14.85
C GLY A 84 -11.47 13.45 -14.90
N ASP A 85 -12.76 13.54 -15.24
CA ASP A 85 -13.50 14.82 -15.28
C ASP A 85 -13.68 15.35 -13.85
N HIS A 86 -12.80 16.25 -13.45
CA HIS A 86 -13.00 17.11 -12.29
C HIS A 86 -13.47 18.48 -12.79
N GLU A 87 -14.78 18.63 -12.96
CA GLU A 87 -15.46 19.86 -12.55
C GLU A 87 -15.62 19.88 -11.02
#